data_AF-A0A932A300-F1
#
_entry.id   AF-A0A932A300-F1
#
_cell.length_a   1.000
_cell.length_b   1.000
_cell.length_c   1.000
_cell.angle_alpha   90.00
_cell.angle_beta   90.00
_cell.angle_gamma   90.00
#
_symmetry.space_group_name_H-M   'P 1'
#
loop_
_entity.id
_entity.type
_entity.pdbx_description
1 polymer ?
#
loop_
_entity_poly.entity_id
_entity_poly.type
_entity_poly.pdbx_seq_one_letter_code
_entity_poly.pdbx_strand_id
1 'polypeptide(L)'
;MYKKPDFHFQNQKIFIVPFENMTNTPKAGHIVAKLIDAEFRIQGNRYVEFMEDGEKETLLETKALEKAKSHKAQFLLIGTVTEFRYRKGFSENPAIGFTAKLIATDSKEIVWTITLSDSSEPFVTSALTANELTQKMARQIVESMR
;
A
#
# COMPACT_ATOMS: atom_id res chain seq x y z
N MET A 1 -6.25 -6.63 15.22
CA MET A 1 -6.59 -6.08 13.89
C MET A 1 -7.85 -5.23 14.06
N TYR A 2 -7.76 -3.90 14.04
CA TYR A 2 -8.94 -3.03 14.19
C TYR A 2 -9.51 -2.76 12.79
N LYS A 3 -10.50 -3.56 12.37
CA LYS A 3 -11.27 -3.32 11.15
C LYS A 3 -12.45 -2.44 11.52
N LYS A 4 -12.55 -1.25 10.92
CA LYS A 4 -13.85 -0.60 10.73
C LYS A 4 -14.46 -1.29 9.50
N PRO A 5 -15.50 -2.13 9.65
CA PRO A 5 -16.05 -2.90 8.55
C PRO A 5 -16.99 -2.01 7.73
N ASP A 6 -17.18 -2.35 6.45
CA ASP A 6 -18.16 -1.80 5.50
C ASP A 6 -17.63 -0.79 4.45
N PHE A 7 -16.34 -0.83 4.10
CA PHE A 7 -15.88 -0.22 2.84
C PHE A 7 -15.78 -1.28 1.74
N HIS A 8 -16.51 -1.06 0.63
CA HIS A 8 -16.40 -1.86 -0.59
C HIS A 8 -15.67 -1.08 -1.68
N PHE A 9 -14.51 -1.57 -2.13
CA PHE A 9 -13.66 -0.84 -3.07
C PHE A 9 -14.13 -0.88 -4.54
N GLN A 10 -15.03 -1.81 -4.90
CA GLN A 10 -15.44 -1.99 -6.29
C GLN A 10 -16.13 -0.74 -6.83
N ASN A 11 -15.76 -0.34 -8.05
CA ASN A 11 -16.26 0.86 -8.73
C ASN A 11 -15.99 2.19 -8.00
N GLN A 12 -15.14 2.21 -6.97
CA GLN A 12 -14.74 3.44 -6.29
C GLN A 12 -13.48 4.02 -6.95
N LYS A 13 -13.47 5.34 -7.15
CA LYS A 13 -12.29 6.07 -7.62
C LYS A 13 -11.29 6.23 -6.47
N ILE A 14 -10.19 5.50 -6.53
CA ILE A 14 -9.15 5.50 -5.50
C ILE A 14 -7.88 6.11 -6.08
N PHE A 15 -7.38 7.15 -5.42
CA PHE A 15 -6.07 7.73 -5.72
C PHE A 15 -5.04 7.15 -4.76
N ILE A 16 -3.97 6.58 -5.30
CA ILE A 16 -2.88 5.98 -4.53
C ILE A 16 -1.63 6.84 -4.71
N VAL A 17 -1.01 7.21 -3.60
CA VAL A 17 0.30 7.85 -3.58
C VAL A 17 1.36 6.85 -3.12
N PRO A 18 2.64 7.03 -3.52
CA PRO A 18 3.75 6.33 -2.90
C PRO A 18 3.66 6.42 -1.38
N PHE A 19 3.85 5.29 -0.70
CA PHE A 19 3.85 5.28 0.76
C PHE A 19 5.09 6.00 1.29
N GLU A 20 4.97 6.63 2.45
CA GLU A 20 6.13 7.19 3.12
C GLU A 20 7.13 6.07 3.44
N ASN A 21 8.39 6.28 3.08
CA ASN A 21 9.43 5.29 3.24
C ASN A 21 10.26 5.58 4.50
N MET A 22 10.03 4.83 5.58
CA MET A 22 10.83 4.90 6.81
C MET A 22 11.96 3.86 6.85
N THR A 23 12.32 3.29 5.70
CA THR A 23 13.35 2.25 5.57
C THR A 23 14.58 2.79 4.86
N ASN A 24 15.69 2.06 4.94
CA ASN A 24 16.89 2.35 4.14
C ASN A 24 16.80 1.79 2.71
N THR A 25 15.71 1.12 2.33
CA THR A 25 15.54 0.53 1.00
C THR A 25 15.00 1.60 0.05
N PRO A 26 15.72 1.95 -1.04
CA PRO A 26 15.24 2.93 -2.01
C PRO A 26 13.89 2.51 -2.60
N LYS A 27 12.97 3.46 -2.76
CA LYS A 27 11.67 3.25 -3.40
C LYS A 27 10.77 2.18 -2.73
N ALA A 28 11.02 1.77 -1.49
CA ALA A 28 10.16 0.77 -0.81
C ALA A 28 8.69 1.22 -0.76
N GLY A 29 8.46 2.50 -0.50
CA GLY A 29 7.13 3.13 -0.53
C GLY A 29 6.45 3.05 -1.89
N HIS A 30 7.19 3.27 -2.97
CA HIS A 30 6.70 3.12 -4.34
C HIS A 30 6.39 1.65 -4.67
N ILE A 31 7.26 0.72 -4.29
CA ILE A 31 7.09 -0.71 -4.56
C ILE A 31 5.81 -1.22 -3.90
N VAL A 32 5.63 -0.94 -2.61
CA VAL A 32 4.43 -1.34 -1.86
C VAL A 32 3.18 -0.75 -2.50
N ALA A 33 3.15 0.57 -2.73
CA ALA A 33 1.98 1.24 -3.30
C ALA A 33 1.63 0.75 -4.72
N LYS A 34 2.63 0.45 -5.55
CA LYS A 34 2.43 -0.05 -6.93
C LYS A 34 1.95 -1.50 -6.97
N LEU A 35 2.37 -2.33 -6.03
CA LEU A 35 1.83 -3.69 -5.87
C LEU A 35 0.39 -3.66 -5.36
N ILE A 36 0.02 -2.69 -4.51
CA ILE A 36 -1.37 -2.49 -4.09
C ILE A 36 -2.24 -2.02 -5.27
N ASP A 37 -1.79 -1.05 -6.08
CA ASP A 37 -2.47 -0.66 -7.33
C ASP A 37 -2.71 -1.86 -8.25
N ALA A 38 -1.68 -2.69 -8.45
CA ALA A 38 -1.81 -3.90 -9.25
C ALA A 38 -2.86 -4.87 -8.70
N GLU A 39 -2.88 -5.13 -7.39
CA GLU A 39 -3.87 -6.04 -6.78
C GLU A 39 -5.30 -5.47 -6.87
N PHE A 40 -5.51 -4.16 -6.74
CA PHE A 40 -6.84 -3.56 -7.00
C PHE A 40 -7.32 -3.82 -8.43
N ARG A 41 -6.43 -3.65 -9.42
CA ARG A 41 -6.76 -3.89 -10.84
C ARG A 41 -7.04 -5.36 -11.11
N ILE A 42 -6.23 -6.27 -10.56
CA ILE A 42 -6.41 -7.73 -10.67
C ILE A 42 -7.77 -8.15 -10.09
N GLN A 43 -8.18 -7.56 -8.96
CA GLN A 43 -9.46 -7.84 -8.32
C GLN A 43 -10.66 -7.07 -8.91
N GLY A 44 -10.45 -6.34 -10.01
CA GLY A 44 -11.51 -5.79 -10.86
C GLY A 44 -11.86 -4.32 -10.62
N ASN A 45 -11.15 -3.58 -9.77
CA ASN A 45 -11.33 -2.13 -9.70
C ASN A 45 -10.54 -1.43 -10.81
N ARG A 46 -11.25 -0.85 -11.77
CA ARG A 46 -10.67 -0.15 -12.93
C ARG A 46 -10.43 1.34 -12.68
N TYR A 47 -10.91 1.89 -11.56
CA TYR A 47 -10.89 3.32 -11.24
C TYR A 47 -9.79 3.69 -10.25
N VAL A 48 -8.67 2.96 -10.30
CA VAL A 48 -7.49 3.26 -9.50
C VAL A 48 -6.56 4.14 -10.32
N GLU A 49 -6.17 5.27 -9.74
CA GLU A 49 -5.15 6.17 -10.28
C GLU A 49 -3.95 6.19 -9.33
N PHE A 50 -2.75 6.11 -9.90
CA PHE A 50 -1.50 6.09 -9.16
C PHE A 50 -0.69 7.35 -9.47
N MET A 51 -0.10 7.95 -8.44
CA MET A 51 0.78 9.11 -8.61
C MET A 51 2.16 8.67 -9.14
N GLU A 52 2.44 8.97 -10.41
CA GLU A 52 3.70 8.61 -11.09
C GLU A 52 4.93 9.36 -10.55
N ASP A 53 6.12 8.79 -10.79
CA ASP A 53 7.42 9.28 -10.30
C ASP A 53 7.68 10.73 -10.75
N GLY A 54 7.95 11.62 -9.79
CA GLY A 54 8.25 13.05 -10.00
C GLY A 54 7.85 13.92 -8.81
N GLU A 55 6.92 13.44 -7.99
CA GLU A 55 6.54 14.05 -6.71
C GLU A 55 7.26 13.32 -5.56
N LYS A 56 7.76 14.06 -4.57
CA LYS A 56 8.59 13.52 -3.47
C LYS A 56 7.89 12.34 -2.77
N GLU A 57 8.67 11.30 -2.43
CA GLU A 57 8.24 10.13 -1.62
C GLU A 57 7.52 10.55 -0.33
N THR A 58 7.84 11.73 0.21
CA THR A 58 7.16 12.34 1.34
C THR A 58 6.20 13.44 0.85
N LEU A 59 4.96 13.04 0.55
CA LEU A 59 3.88 13.99 0.33
C LEU A 59 3.09 14.16 1.63
N LEU A 60 2.99 15.41 2.12
CA LEU A 60 2.12 15.71 3.25
C LEU A 60 0.68 15.27 2.92
N GLU A 61 -0.01 14.66 3.89
CA GLU A 61 -1.37 14.16 3.73
C GLU A 61 -2.34 15.22 3.16
N THR A 62 -2.19 16.48 3.57
CA THR A 62 -2.97 17.59 3.03
C THR A 62 -2.75 17.79 1.53
N LYS A 63 -1.50 17.71 1.05
CA LYS A 63 -1.18 17.81 -0.38
C LYS A 63 -1.66 16.59 -1.16
N ALA A 64 -1.52 15.40 -0.58
CA ALA A 64 -2.03 14.16 -1.17
C ALA A 64 -3.56 14.22 -1.35
N LEU A 65 -4.26 14.79 -0.37
CA LEU A 65 -5.71 14.99 -0.42
C LEU A 65 -6.11 15.98 -1.53
N GLU A 66 -5.43 17.10 -1.65
CA GLU A 66 -5.69 18.07 -2.72
C GLU A 66 -5.39 17.49 -4.12
N LYS A 67 -4.36 16.63 -4.24
CA LYS A 67 -4.10 15.89 -5.47
C LYS A 67 -5.22 14.88 -5.77
N ALA A 68 -5.65 14.09 -4.79
CA ALA A 68 -6.75 13.16 -4.98
C ALA A 68 -8.04 13.87 -5.45
N LYS A 69 -8.34 15.05 -4.87
CA LYS A 69 -9.47 15.88 -5.29
C LYS A 69 -9.33 16.40 -6.72
N SER A 70 -8.15 16.85 -7.14
CA SER A 70 -7.94 17.33 -8.51
C SER A 70 -8.13 16.22 -9.56
N HIS A 71 -7.87 14.98 -9.17
CA HIS A 71 -8.15 13.77 -9.94
C HIS A 71 -9.60 13.25 -9.79
N LYS A 72 -10.47 13.96 -9.04
CA LYS A 72 -11.86 13.56 -8.76
C LYS A 72 -11.96 12.16 -8.14
N ALA A 73 -10.96 11.77 -7.35
CA ALA A 73 -10.99 10.54 -6.59
C ALA A 73 -11.93 10.68 -5.38
N GLN A 74 -12.66 9.61 -5.08
CA GLN A 74 -13.55 9.54 -3.91
C GLN A 74 -12.77 9.16 -2.65
N PHE A 75 -11.65 8.46 -2.83
CA PHE A 75 -10.80 8.00 -1.75
C PHE A 75 -9.34 8.22 -2.07
N LEU A 76 -8.57 8.53 -1.02
CA LEU A 76 -7.11 8.58 -1.03
C LEU A 76 -6.58 7.41 -0.21
N LEU A 77 -5.71 6.60 -0.81
CA LEU A 77 -4.93 5.58 -0.11
C LEU A 77 -3.53 6.10 0.15
N ILE A 78 -3.18 6.21 1.43
CA ILE A 78 -1.82 6.55 1.88
C ILE A 78 -1.34 5.55 2.92
N GLY A 79 -0.05 5.53 3.18
CA GLY A 79 0.54 4.63 4.15
C GLY A 79 2.01 4.90 4.40
N THR A 80 2.59 4.09 5.26
CA THR A 80 4.00 4.19 5.66
C THR A 80 4.61 2.79 5.65
N VAL A 81 5.75 2.64 5.00
CA VAL A 81 6.55 1.42 5.03
C VAL A 81 7.56 1.53 6.17
N THR A 82 7.37 0.72 7.21
CA THR A 82 8.21 0.72 8.40
C THR A 82 9.33 -0.31 8.33
N GLU A 83 9.17 -1.34 7.49
CA GLU A 83 10.16 -2.39 7.30
C GLU A 83 10.10 -2.89 5.86
N PHE A 84 11.25 -2.96 5.20
CA PHE A 84 11.37 -3.52 3.86
C PHE A 84 12.79 -4.07 3.70
N ARG A 85 12.99 -5.31 4.13
CA ARG A 85 14.27 -6.00 3.99
C ARG A 85 14.29 -6.84 2.73
N TYR A 86 15.25 -6.54 1.87
CA TYR A 86 15.59 -7.37 0.71
C TYR A 86 16.66 -8.38 1.12
N ARG A 87 16.64 -9.57 0.52
CA ARG A 87 17.67 -10.59 0.74
C ARG A 87 19.03 -10.09 0.26
N LYS A 88 19.87 -9.59 1.16
CA LYS A 88 21.27 -9.24 0.85
C LYS A 88 22.19 -10.30 1.46
N GLY A 89 22.29 -11.45 0.79
CA GLY A 89 23.20 -12.55 1.19
C GLY A 89 22.50 -13.80 1.72
N PHE A 90 23.27 -14.64 2.43
CA PHE A 90 22.87 -15.99 2.83
C PHE A 90 22.05 -16.04 4.14
N SER A 91 21.96 -14.93 4.90
CA SER A 91 21.44 -14.94 6.28
C SER A 91 20.29 -13.97 6.57
N GLU A 92 19.85 -13.14 5.63
CA GLU A 92 18.77 -12.18 5.88
C GLU A 92 17.43 -12.64 5.29
N ASN A 93 16.45 -12.77 6.20
CA ASN A 93 15.06 -13.07 5.88
C ASN A 93 14.37 -11.82 5.30
N PRO A 94 13.65 -11.94 4.17
CA PRO A 94 12.82 -10.84 3.72
C PRO A 94 11.73 -10.60 4.75
N ALA A 95 11.55 -9.34 5.10
CA ALA A 95 10.56 -8.90 6.06
C ALA A 95 9.99 -7.58 5.58
N ILE A 96 8.67 -7.51 5.59
CA ILE A 96 7.91 -6.38 5.09
C ILE A 96 6.95 -5.96 6.19
N GLY A 97 6.89 -4.67 6.47
CA GLY A 97 6.01 -4.07 7.45
C GLY A 97 5.55 -2.71 6.95
N PHE A 98 4.23 -2.50 6.96
CA PHE A 98 3.65 -1.22 6.58
C PHE A 98 2.29 -0.98 7.24
N THR A 99 1.90 0.29 7.26
CA THR A 99 0.55 0.74 7.58
C THR A 99 -0.10 1.32 6.32
N ALA A 100 -1.41 1.23 6.23
CA ALA A 100 -2.18 1.89 5.19
C ALA A 100 -3.51 2.40 5.75
N LYS A 101 -3.98 3.53 5.23
CA LYS A 101 -5.30 4.07 5.54
C LYS A 101 -5.96 4.63 4.28
N LEU A 102 -7.28 4.49 4.24
CA LEU A 102 -8.13 5.03 3.20
C LEU A 102 -8.92 6.20 3.77
N ILE A 103 -8.85 7.34 3.09
CA ILE A 103 -9.46 8.61 3.50
C ILE A 103 -10.51 9.00 2.48
N ALA A 104 -11.74 9.27 2.91
CA ALA A 104 -12.77 9.86 2.06
C ALA A 104 -12.38 11.30 1.69
N THR A 105 -12.30 11.63 0.40
CA THR A 105 -11.76 12.93 -0.05
C THR A 105 -12.65 14.12 0.31
N ASP A 106 -13.96 13.90 0.37
CA ASP A 106 -14.96 14.92 0.69
C ASP A 106 -15.01 15.25 2.19
N SER A 107 -15.15 14.24 3.05
CA SER A 107 -15.28 14.42 4.50
C SER A 107 -13.95 14.47 5.24
N LYS A 108 -12.86 14.00 4.60
CA LYS A 108 -11.53 13.79 5.21
C LYS A 108 -11.51 12.72 6.31
N GLU A 109 -12.56 11.92 6.42
CA GLU A 109 -12.63 10.85 7.41
C GLU A 109 -11.83 9.64 6.98
N ILE A 110 -11.16 9.01 7.95
CA ILE A 110 -10.54 7.70 7.75
C ILE A 110 -11.64 6.64 7.77
N VAL A 111 -11.89 6.03 6.60
CA VAL A 111 -12.94 5.03 6.41
C VAL A 111 -12.41 3.60 6.56
N TRP A 112 -11.10 3.41 6.40
CA TRP A 112 -10.44 2.12 6.57
C TRP A 112 -8.97 2.31 6.98
N THR A 113 -8.44 1.37 7.76
CA THR A 113 -7.02 1.34 8.15
C THR A 113 -6.55 -0.09 8.40
N ILE A 114 -5.28 -0.35 8.15
CA ILE A 114 -4.64 -1.63 8.45
C ILE A 114 -3.16 -1.43 8.80
N THR A 115 -2.65 -2.37 9.59
CA THR A 115 -1.21 -2.58 9.79
C THR A 115 -0.91 -4.03 9.44
N LEU A 116 0.08 -4.25 8.59
CA LEU A 116 0.52 -5.58 8.18
C LEU A 116 2.03 -5.69 8.40
N SER A 117 2.47 -6.84 8.89
CA SER A 117 3.87 -7.22 8.99
C SER A 117 3.98 -8.72 8.75
N ASP A 118 4.94 -9.13 7.92
CA ASP A 118 5.20 -10.53 7.60
C ASP A 118 6.70 -10.72 7.28
N SER A 119 7.19 -11.95 7.44
CA SER A 119 8.58 -12.32 7.14
C SER A 119 8.66 -13.76 6.64
N SER A 120 9.58 -14.05 5.72
CA SER A 120 9.82 -15.41 5.25
C SER A 120 11.09 -16.01 5.84
N GLU A 121 11.01 -17.25 6.33
CA GLU A 121 12.16 -18.01 6.84
C GLU A 121 13.06 -18.55 5.69
N PRO A 122 14.38 -18.72 5.90
CA PRO A 122 15.35 -18.95 4.84
C PRO A 122 15.53 -20.42 4.44
N PHE A 123 14.94 -21.36 5.19
CA PHE A 123 15.13 -22.81 5.00
C PHE A 123 13.87 -23.56 4.56
N VAL A 124 12.81 -22.84 4.22
CA VAL A 124 11.60 -23.43 3.65
C VAL A 124 11.76 -23.45 2.12
N THR A 125 11.44 -24.58 1.49
CA THR A 125 11.56 -24.79 0.03
C THR A 125 10.70 -23.83 -0.82
N SER A 126 9.84 -23.05 -0.17
CA SER A 126 8.98 -22.01 -0.76
C SER A 126 9.21 -20.63 -0.11
N ALA A 127 10.44 -20.31 0.29
CA ALA A 127 10.75 -18.99 0.86
C ALA A 127 10.39 -17.89 -0.15
N LEU A 128 9.49 -16.98 0.24
CA LEU A 128 9.05 -15.88 -0.60
C LEU A 128 10.13 -14.82 -0.67
N THR A 129 10.35 -14.27 -1.85
CA THR A 129 11.12 -13.03 -2.04
C THR A 129 10.38 -11.85 -1.40
N ALA A 130 11.10 -10.73 -1.18
CA ALA A 130 10.49 -9.50 -0.68
C ALA A 130 9.30 -9.04 -1.55
N ASN A 131 9.38 -9.23 -2.88
CA ASN A 131 8.31 -8.87 -3.80
C ASN A 131 7.09 -9.80 -3.68
N GLU A 132 7.30 -11.11 -3.61
CA GLU A 132 6.20 -12.08 -3.44
C GLU A 132 5.51 -11.90 -2.09
N LEU A 133 6.30 -11.64 -1.04
CA LEU A 133 5.77 -11.32 0.29
C LEU A 133 4.97 -10.01 0.28
N THR A 134 5.50 -8.98 -0.38
CA THR A 134 4.78 -7.70 -0.53
C THR A 134 3.50 -7.89 -1.34
N GLN A 135 3.51 -8.69 -2.40
CA GLN A 135 2.32 -8.98 -3.20
C GLN A 135 1.27 -9.73 -2.40
N LYS A 136 1.67 -10.74 -1.61
CA LYS A 136 0.80 -11.45 -0.67
C LYS A 136 0.12 -10.47 0.30
N MET A 137 0.88 -9.53 0.87
CA MET A 137 0.33 -8.53 1.79
C MET A 137 -0.55 -7.49 1.08
N ALA A 138 -0.20 -7.09 -0.14
CA ALA A 138 -1.03 -6.20 -0.96
C ALA A 138 -2.40 -6.83 -1.27
N ARG A 139 -2.43 -8.14 -1.54
CA ARG A 139 -3.69 -8.87 -1.69
C ARG A 139 -4.55 -8.84 -0.43
N GLN A 140 -3.94 -9.01 0.74
CA GLN A 140 -4.65 -8.92 2.03
C GLN A 140 -5.31 -7.56 2.25
N ILE A 141 -4.69 -6.46 1.78
CA ILE A 141 -5.32 -5.13 1.82
C ILE A 141 -6.61 -5.13 1.02
N VAL A 142 -6.55 -5.52 -0.25
CA VAL A 142 -7.70 -5.46 -1.16
C VAL A 142 -8.81 -6.41 -0.68
N GLU A 143 -8.45 -7.60 -0.21
CA GLU A 143 -9.41 -8.56 0.39
C GLU A 143 -10.05 -8.05 1.67
N SER A 144 -9.36 -7.21 2.44
CA SER A 144 -9.92 -6.62 3.66
C SER A 144 -10.99 -5.54 3.39
N MET A 145 -11.09 -5.06 2.15
CA MET A 145 -12.04 -4.07 1.64
C MET A 145 -13.12 -4.69 0.73
N ARG A 146 -13.21 -6.03 0.69
CA ARG A 146 -14.34 -6.73 0.08
C ARG A 146 -15.50 -6.77 1.06
#